data_AF-A0AAW1USJ8-F1
#
_entry.id   AF-A0AAW1USJ8-F1
#
_cell.length_a   1.000
_cell.length_b   1.000
_cell.length_c   1.000
_cell.angle_alpha   90.00
_cell.angle_beta   90.00
_cell.angle_gamma   90.00
#
_symmetry.space_group_name_H-M   'P 1'
#
loop_
_entity.id
_entity.type
_entity.pdbx_description
1 polymer ?
#
loop_
_entity_poly.entity_id
_entity_poly.type
_entity_poly.pdbx_seq_one_letter_code
_entity_poly.pdbx_strand_id
1 'polypeptide(L)'
;MIPRKNNRWPLTFFFRLLDIAGINSMVILGANNVPLRKSRMYLRALGTELTKRNILTEDGRGLTMGALYWQLNDVWIAPTWSGIDVTGKWKILQYYIRDAFAPIVIIGHLNDERGLEITTVSDKTTSLDDVDLSISVYNWTSFTTVNVYQQKISIEKLSSKTIMTIPTDDYLFQHNCGGLVQAKRNCFLVLKLSKSGTAIAPEAVVIPDRLKSLNLRKPFTEIVGVTSLNQTGKRNFTIVLKSSDIALFVWLECRGVPGRFSENGFHQIEETKTIYFATEEDTDAKTVKKNLFASNLLSVTKFQ
;
A
#
# COMPACT_ATOMS: atom_id res chain seq x y z
N MET A 1 -36.34 5.55 -33.47
CA MET A 1 -36.31 5.98 -32.05
C MET A 1 -34.86 6.29 -31.70
N ILE A 2 -34.57 7.55 -31.36
CA ILE A 2 -33.21 8.07 -31.14
C ILE A 2 -32.60 7.40 -29.90
N PRO A 3 -31.42 6.77 -29.96
CA PRO A 3 -30.77 6.28 -28.76
C PRO A 3 -30.14 7.48 -28.03
N ARG A 4 -30.57 7.68 -26.77
CA ARG A 4 -29.96 8.63 -25.83
C ARG A 4 -28.46 8.31 -25.70
N LYS A 5 -27.60 9.26 -26.10
CA LYS A 5 -26.18 9.30 -25.69
C LYS A 5 -26.14 9.39 -24.16
N ASN A 6 -25.86 8.27 -23.49
CA ASN A 6 -25.55 8.25 -22.07
C ASN A 6 -24.07 7.91 -21.91
N ASN A 7 -23.27 8.89 -21.48
CA ASN A 7 -21.89 8.72 -21.04
C ASN A 7 -21.84 8.07 -19.64
N ARG A 8 -22.49 6.91 -19.47
CA ARG A 8 -22.36 6.10 -18.26
C ARG A 8 -21.72 4.78 -18.65
N TRP A 9 -20.70 4.40 -17.87
CA TRP A 9 -20.01 3.13 -17.98
C TRP A 9 -21.02 1.99 -18.15
N PRO A 10 -20.72 0.96 -18.95
CA PRO A 10 -21.52 -0.26 -18.89
C PRO A 10 -21.44 -0.75 -17.45
N LEU A 11 -22.59 -0.89 -16.79
CA LEU A 11 -22.72 -1.55 -15.48
C LEU A 11 -21.90 -2.85 -15.42
N THR A 12 -21.71 -3.50 -16.57
CA THR A 12 -20.87 -4.66 -16.83
C THR A 12 -19.41 -4.54 -16.37
N PHE A 13 -18.77 -3.35 -16.34
CA PHE A 13 -17.37 -3.21 -15.86
C PHE A 13 -17.29 -3.06 -14.34
N PHE A 14 -18.32 -2.48 -13.72
CA PHE A 14 -18.44 -2.35 -12.27
C PHE A 14 -18.78 -3.71 -11.62
N PHE A 15 -19.67 -4.49 -12.24
CA PHE A 15 -19.99 -5.85 -11.80
C PHE A 15 -18.89 -6.89 -12.11
N ARG A 16 -17.98 -6.63 -13.05
CA ARG A 16 -16.79 -7.50 -13.28
C ARG A 16 -15.68 -7.34 -12.24
N LEU A 17 -15.73 -6.27 -11.45
CA LEU A 17 -14.72 -5.92 -10.42
C LEU A 17 -15.14 -6.32 -9.00
N LEU A 18 -16.42 -6.57 -8.77
CA LEU A 18 -17.01 -6.78 -7.44
C LEU A 18 -17.92 -8.00 -7.46
N ASP A 19 -17.42 -9.17 -7.87
CA ASP A 19 -18.19 -10.42 -7.86
C ASP A 19 -18.55 -10.82 -6.41
N ILE A 20 -19.57 -10.16 -5.87
CA ILE A 20 -20.11 -10.31 -4.52
C ILE A 20 -21.29 -11.27 -4.63
N ALA A 21 -21.05 -12.52 -4.25
CA ALA A 21 -22.09 -13.45 -3.86
C ALA A 21 -22.00 -13.69 -2.35
N GLY A 22 -23.17 -13.78 -1.73
CA GLY A 22 -23.41 -13.71 -0.30
C GLY A 22 -22.69 -14.73 0.58
N ILE A 23 -22.48 -14.27 1.80
CA ILE A 23 -22.13 -14.98 3.03
C ILE A 23 -22.84 -16.33 3.15
N ASN A 24 -22.07 -17.40 3.40
CA ASN A 24 -22.38 -18.46 4.36
C ASN A 24 -21.23 -19.48 4.44
N SER A 25 -20.34 -19.34 5.42
CA SER A 25 -19.52 -20.47 5.88
C SER A 25 -20.21 -21.10 7.09
N MET A 26 -20.92 -22.21 6.86
CA MET A 26 -21.30 -23.11 7.95
C MET A 26 -20.04 -23.82 8.48
N VAL A 27 -19.79 -23.60 9.77
CA VAL A 27 -18.73 -24.23 10.54
C VAL A 27 -19.09 -25.71 10.79
N ILE A 28 -18.20 -26.61 10.38
CA ILE A 28 -18.16 -28.05 10.70
C ILE A 28 -16.71 -28.28 11.20
N LEU A 29 -16.33 -28.97 12.27
CA LEU A 29 -16.82 -30.08 13.11
C LEU A 29 -16.21 -29.86 14.51
N GLY A 30 -16.85 -30.16 15.64
CA GLY A 30 -16.85 -31.51 16.24
C GLY A 30 -15.86 -31.61 17.40
N ALA A 31 -16.31 -31.41 18.64
CA ALA A 31 -15.55 -31.77 19.84
C ALA A 31 -16.49 -32.21 20.97
N ASN A 32 -16.51 -33.52 21.20
CA ASN A 32 -17.14 -34.17 22.35
C ASN A 32 -16.31 -33.92 23.63
N ASN A 33 -17.02 -33.84 24.76
CA ASN A 33 -16.58 -33.95 26.17
C ASN A 33 -16.02 -32.73 26.93
N VAL A 34 -16.78 -31.62 27.04
CA VAL A 34 -16.66 -30.65 28.16
C VAL A 34 -18.07 -30.09 28.53
N PRO A 35 -18.39 -29.75 29.80
CA PRO A 35 -19.75 -29.37 30.19
C PRO A 35 -20.28 -28.13 29.45
N LEU A 36 -21.31 -28.34 28.62
CA LEU A 36 -21.93 -27.43 27.64
C LEU A 36 -22.45 -26.08 28.16
N ARG A 37 -22.42 -25.79 29.46
CA ARG A 37 -23.10 -24.61 30.03
C ARG A 37 -22.28 -23.32 29.94
N LYS A 38 -20.95 -23.37 30.09
CA LYS A 38 -20.10 -22.16 30.04
C LYS A 38 -19.79 -21.71 28.62
N SER A 39 -19.49 -22.63 27.70
CA SER A 39 -19.14 -22.28 26.31
C SER A 39 -20.31 -21.69 25.52
N ARG A 40 -21.54 -22.17 25.75
CA ARG A 40 -22.74 -21.57 25.15
C ARG A 40 -23.02 -20.17 25.67
N MET A 41 -22.81 -19.91 26.97
CA MET A 41 -22.95 -18.56 27.53
C MET A 41 -21.84 -17.64 27.01
N TYR A 42 -20.60 -18.13 26.89
CA TYR A 42 -19.50 -17.37 26.31
C TYR A 42 -19.76 -17.02 24.84
N LEU A 43 -20.14 -17.98 24.01
CA LEU A 43 -20.47 -17.73 22.60
C LEU A 43 -21.70 -16.84 22.44
N ARG A 44 -22.68 -16.93 23.34
CA ARG A 44 -23.85 -16.03 23.34
C ARG A 44 -23.46 -14.62 23.77
N ALA A 45 -22.61 -14.47 24.79
CA ALA A 45 -22.08 -13.17 25.21
C ALA A 45 -21.21 -12.55 24.11
N LEU A 46 -20.31 -13.33 23.51
CA LEU A 46 -19.46 -12.93 22.39
C LEU A 46 -20.32 -12.56 21.17
N GLY A 47 -21.33 -13.36 20.84
CA GLY A 47 -22.27 -13.05 19.76
C GLY A 47 -23.11 -11.80 20.06
N THR A 48 -23.45 -11.55 21.32
CA THR A 48 -24.17 -10.33 21.74
C THR A 48 -23.25 -9.11 21.66
N GLU A 49 -21.97 -9.23 22.04
CA GLU A 49 -20.94 -8.19 21.87
C GLU A 49 -20.68 -7.89 20.39
N LEU A 50 -20.52 -8.92 19.55
CA LEU A 50 -20.28 -8.80 18.11
C LEU A 50 -21.49 -8.27 17.32
N THR A 51 -22.69 -8.33 17.91
CA THR A 51 -23.91 -7.77 17.33
C THR A 51 -24.34 -6.45 17.97
N LYS A 52 -23.57 -5.92 18.94
CA LYS A 52 -23.77 -4.55 19.38
C LYS A 52 -23.61 -3.64 18.17
N ARG A 53 -24.59 -2.75 17.96
CA ARG A 53 -24.49 -1.68 16.95
C ARG A 53 -23.14 -1.00 17.14
N ASN A 54 -22.38 -0.85 16.06
CA ASN A 54 -21.13 -0.12 16.04
C ASN A 54 -21.32 1.16 16.86
N ILE A 55 -20.59 1.28 17.97
CA ILE A 55 -20.55 2.53 18.71
C ILE A 55 -19.83 3.48 17.77
N LEU A 56 -20.61 4.38 17.17
CA LEU A 56 -20.07 5.48 16.39
C LEU A 56 -19.68 6.58 17.38
N THR A 57 -18.54 7.21 17.15
CA THR A 57 -18.20 8.49 17.78
C THR A 57 -19.18 9.58 17.32
N GLU A 58 -19.17 10.74 17.98
CA GLU A 58 -20.08 11.86 17.67
C GLU A 58 -19.96 12.35 16.22
N ASP A 59 -18.82 12.14 15.56
CA ASP A 59 -18.55 12.42 14.14
C ASP A 59 -18.95 11.25 13.20
N GLY A 60 -19.64 10.23 13.70
CA GLY A 60 -20.18 9.12 12.89
C GLY A 60 -19.15 8.05 12.49
N ARG A 61 -17.94 8.08 13.05
CA ARG A 61 -16.88 7.10 12.76
C ARG A 61 -16.96 5.92 13.73
N GLY A 62 -16.73 4.69 13.23
CA GLY A 62 -16.86 3.47 14.04
C GLY A 62 -15.57 3.04 14.73
N LEU A 63 -15.69 2.34 15.86
CA LEU A 63 -14.59 1.67 16.58
C LEU A 63 -14.18 0.37 15.87
N THR A 64 -13.66 0.46 14.64
CA THR A 64 -13.20 -0.73 13.90
C THR A 64 -11.98 -1.32 14.59
N MET A 65 -12.14 -2.51 15.19
CA MET A 65 -11.09 -3.21 15.94
C MET A 65 -10.48 -4.40 15.17
N GLY A 66 -10.82 -4.56 13.89
CA GLY A 66 -10.29 -5.65 13.08
C GLY A 66 -10.54 -5.43 11.60
N ALA A 67 -9.52 -5.75 10.79
CA ALA A 67 -9.58 -5.74 9.34
C ALA A 67 -9.05 -7.08 8.81
N LEU A 68 -9.94 -7.92 8.31
CA LEU A 68 -9.58 -9.16 7.63
C LEU A 68 -9.92 -9.00 6.15
N TYR A 69 -8.91 -8.92 5.31
CA TYR A 69 -9.11 -8.86 3.86
C TYR A 69 -9.38 -10.27 3.32
N TRP A 70 -10.31 -10.36 2.37
CA TRP A 70 -10.59 -11.60 1.65
C TRP A 70 -9.81 -11.57 0.33
N GLN A 71 -8.90 -12.50 0.02
CA GLN A 71 -8.45 -13.69 0.79
C GLN A 71 -6.92 -13.75 0.86
N LEU A 72 -6.35 -14.64 1.67
CA LEU A 72 -4.88 -14.76 1.78
C LEU A 72 -4.25 -15.45 0.56
N ASN A 73 -4.65 -16.69 0.28
CA ASN A 73 -3.99 -17.56 -0.68
C ASN A 73 -4.94 -18.15 -1.74
N ASP A 74 -4.36 -18.73 -2.79
CA ASP A 74 -5.08 -19.51 -3.79
C ASP A 74 -4.94 -21.03 -3.58
N VAL A 75 -5.95 -21.76 -4.03
CA VAL A 75 -5.95 -23.24 -4.08
C VAL A 75 -5.69 -23.79 -5.48
N TRP A 76 -5.85 -22.96 -6.52
CA TRP A 76 -5.58 -23.30 -7.91
C TRP A 76 -5.21 -22.04 -8.72
N ILE A 77 -4.79 -22.21 -9.99
CA ILE A 77 -4.47 -21.10 -10.89
C ILE A 77 -5.77 -20.49 -11.44
N ALA A 78 -6.21 -19.36 -10.88
CA ALA A 78 -7.33 -18.57 -11.39
C ALA A 78 -7.25 -17.11 -10.94
N PRO A 79 -8.03 -16.20 -11.55
CA PRO A 79 -8.29 -14.88 -10.99
C PRO A 79 -9.05 -15.01 -9.67
N THR A 80 -8.50 -14.47 -8.59
CA THR A 80 -9.05 -14.50 -7.23
C THR A 80 -8.67 -13.23 -6.48
N TRP A 81 -9.18 -13.05 -5.27
CA TRP A 81 -8.84 -11.95 -4.36
C TRP A 81 -7.61 -12.22 -3.48
N SER A 82 -6.80 -13.24 -3.80
CA SER A 82 -5.69 -13.60 -2.92
C SER A 82 -4.55 -12.57 -2.96
N GLY A 83 -3.84 -12.41 -1.84
CA GLY A 83 -2.54 -11.75 -1.82
C GLY A 83 -1.39 -12.67 -2.27
N ILE A 84 -1.57 -13.98 -2.15
CA ILE A 84 -0.56 -15.03 -2.41
C ILE A 84 -1.14 -16.02 -3.42
N ASP A 85 -0.41 -16.31 -4.50
CA ASP A 85 -0.86 -17.29 -5.48
C ASP A 85 -0.63 -18.75 -5.03
N VAL A 86 -1.06 -19.71 -5.83
CA VAL A 86 -0.97 -21.15 -5.52
C VAL A 86 0.47 -21.64 -5.42
N THR A 87 1.43 -20.92 -6.00
CA THR A 87 2.86 -21.25 -5.91
C THR A 87 3.53 -20.64 -4.67
N GLY A 88 2.78 -19.88 -3.86
CA GLY A 88 3.31 -19.15 -2.72
C GLY A 88 3.89 -17.78 -3.07
N LYS A 89 3.84 -17.37 -4.34
CA LYS A 89 4.38 -16.08 -4.79
C LYS A 89 3.47 -14.94 -4.34
N TRP A 90 4.09 -13.90 -3.82
CA TRP A 90 3.41 -12.68 -3.39
C TRP A 90 2.93 -11.89 -4.61
N LYS A 91 1.64 -11.60 -4.66
CA LYS A 91 1.07 -10.57 -5.55
C LYS A 91 1.36 -9.19 -4.96
N ILE A 92 1.22 -8.15 -5.78
CA ILE A 92 1.45 -6.76 -5.35
C ILE A 92 0.67 -6.40 -4.08
N LEU A 93 -0.57 -6.88 -3.96
CA LEU A 93 -1.43 -6.68 -2.79
C LEU A 93 -0.73 -7.06 -1.48
N GLN A 94 0.00 -8.18 -1.45
CA GLN A 94 0.63 -8.66 -0.23
C GLN A 94 1.76 -7.76 0.27
N TYR A 95 2.46 -7.06 -0.64
CA TYR A 95 3.45 -6.04 -0.28
C TYR A 95 2.78 -4.82 0.37
N TYR A 96 1.67 -4.35 -0.21
CA TYR A 96 0.90 -3.24 0.35
C TYR A 96 0.26 -3.59 1.70
N ILE A 97 -0.23 -4.82 1.88
CA ILE A 97 -0.82 -5.27 3.15
C ILE A 97 0.23 -5.34 4.25
N ARG A 98 1.44 -5.83 3.94
CA ARG A 98 2.55 -5.82 4.91
C ARG A 98 2.80 -4.41 5.42
N ASP A 99 2.79 -3.41 4.55
CA ASP A 99 3.06 -2.02 4.92
C ASP A 99 1.86 -1.39 5.64
N ALA A 100 0.63 -1.67 5.18
CA ALA A 100 -0.60 -1.18 5.80
C ALA A 100 -0.86 -1.78 7.19
N PHE A 101 -0.30 -2.94 7.51
CA PHE A 101 -0.37 -3.59 8.82
C PHE A 101 0.94 -3.46 9.61
N ALA A 102 1.81 -2.52 9.26
CA ALA A 102 2.95 -2.20 10.09
C ALA A 102 2.49 -1.74 11.49
N PRO A 103 3.26 -1.97 12.58
CA PRO A 103 2.83 -1.59 13.94
C PRO A 103 2.57 -0.10 14.14
N ILE A 104 3.12 0.74 13.26
CA ILE A 104 2.85 2.17 13.18
C ILE A 104 2.66 2.48 11.69
N VAL A 105 1.59 3.19 11.36
CA VAL A 105 1.26 3.58 9.99
C VAL A 105 0.88 5.05 9.97
N ILE A 106 1.32 5.75 8.92
CA ILE A 106 0.81 7.07 8.55
C ILE A 106 -0.07 6.93 7.31
N ILE A 107 -1.26 7.52 7.37
CA ILE A 107 -2.27 7.42 6.32
C ILE A 107 -2.59 8.84 5.86
N GLY A 108 -2.47 9.07 4.56
CA GLY A 108 -2.97 10.29 3.92
C GLY A 108 -4.25 9.99 3.17
N HIS A 109 -5.38 10.52 3.64
CA HIS A 109 -6.68 10.37 3.02
C HIS A 109 -7.17 11.72 2.47
N LEU A 110 -7.48 11.78 1.18
CA LEU A 110 -8.11 12.96 0.57
C LEU A 110 -9.62 12.85 0.72
N ASN A 111 -10.19 13.72 1.54
CA ASN A 111 -11.64 13.78 1.71
C ASN A 111 -12.33 14.43 0.50
N ASP A 112 -13.66 14.41 0.49
CA ASP A 112 -14.48 14.96 -0.60
C ASP A 112 -14.28 16.48 -0.80
N GLU A 113 -13.89 17.19 0.26
CA GLU A 113 -13.59 18.63 0.26
C GLU A 113 -12.13 18.94 -0.13
N ARG A 114 -11.36 17.95 -0.60
CA ARG A 114 -9.93 18.10 -0.97
C ARG A 114 -9.00 18.43 0.20
N GLY A 115 -9.46 18.23 1.43
CA GLY A 115 -8.63 18.20 2.63
C GLY A 115 -7.89 16.87 2.73
N LEU A 116 -6.55 16.92 2.79
CA LEU A 116 -5.72 15.77 3.11
C LEU A 116 -5.72 15.57 4.62
N GLU A 117 -6.50 14.62 5.09
CA GLU A 117 -6.49 14.13 6.46
C GLU A 117 -5.27 13.23 6.65
N ILE A 118 -4.39 13.60 7.58
CA ILE A 118 -3.21 12.82 7.93
C ILE A 118 -3.50 12.15 9.26
N THR A 119 -3.58 10.82 9.24
CA THR A 119 -3.91 9.98 10.39
C THR A 119 -2.73 9.10 10.74
N THR A 120 -2.40 9.04 12.02
CA THR A 120 -1.43 8.08 12.56
C THR A 120 -2.16 6.96 13.27
N VAL A 121 -1.76 5.72 13.00
CA VAL A 121 -2.24 4.51 13.67
C VAL A 121 -1.06 3.88 14.39
N SER A 122 -1.25 3.46 15.64
CA SER A 122 -0.23 2.82 16.46
C SER A 122 -0.77 1.64 17.23
N ASP A 123 -0.22 0.46 16.97
CA ASP A 123 -0.46 -0.77 17.73
C ASP A 123 0.54 -0.94 18.89
N LYS A 124 1.42 0.05 19.10
CA LYS A 124 2.35 0.04 20.23
C LYS A 124 1.58 0.24 21.53
N THR A 125 1.99 -0.49 22.57
CA THR A 125 1.45 -0.38 23.94
C THR A 125 2.03 0.80 24.71
N THR A 126 3.00 1.51 24.12
CA THR A 126 3.66 2.70 24.67
C THR A 126 3.49 3.87 23.72
N SER A 127 3.20 5.05 24.26
CA SER A 127 3.15 6.28 23.48
C SER A 127 4.55 6.65 22.98
N LEU A 128 4.63 7.37 21.87
CA LEU A 128 5.88 7.84 21.28
C LEU A 128 5.84 9.36 21.14
N ASP A 129 6.63 10.03 21.98
CA ASP A 129 6.86 11.46 21.87
C ASP A 129 8.05 11.77 20.94
N ASP A 130 8.18 13.03 20.55
CA ASP A 130 9.26 13.54 19.69
C ASP A 130 9.41 12.76 18.37
N VAL A 131 8.29 12.38 17.76
CA VAL A 131 8.29 11.77 16.42
C VAL A 131 8.35 12.88 15.38
N ASP A 132 9.30 12.79 14.47
CA ASP A 132 9.46 13.71 13.36
C ASP A 132 8.49 13.31 12.23
N LEU A 133 7.48 14.15 12.01
CA LEU A 133 6.62 14.11 10.83
C LEU A 133 7.27 14.93 9.72
N SER A 134 7.38 14.34 8.53
CA SER A 134 7.77 15.06 7.32
C SER A 134 6.73 14.88 6.22
N ILE A 135 6.35 15.99 5.60
CA ILE A 135 5.43 16.07 4.46
C ILE A 135 6.19 16.71 3.31
N SER A 136 6.64 15.85 2.40
CA SER A 136 7.42 16.27 1.25
C SER A 136 6.55 16.41 0.01
N VAL A 137 6.61 17.54 -0.66
CA VAL A 137 5.96 17.74 -1.97
C VAL A 137 6.99 17.45 -3.05
N TYR A 138 6.63 16.61 -4.00
CA TYR A 138 7.45 16.29 -5.16
C TYR A 138 6.72 16.70 -6.43
N ASN A 139 7.49 17.10 -7.44
CA ASN A 139 7.01 17.18 -8.81
C ASN A 139 7.35 15.86 -9.52
N TRP A 140 6.44 15.33 -10.35
CA TRP A 140 6.67 14.10 -11.11
C TRP A 140 7.94 14.11 -11.96
N THR A 141 8.45 15.29 -12.32
CA THR A 141 9.65 15.44 -13.17
C THR A 141 10.97 15.54 -12.40
N SER A 142 10.98 15.47 -11.06
CA SER A 142 12.20 15.60 -10.27
C SER A 142 12.22 14.66 -9.06
N PHE A 143 13.39 14.10 -8.76
CA PHE A 143 13.65 13.35 -7.53
C PHE A 143 13.89 14.24 -6.31
N THR A 144 13.95 15.56 -6.49
CA THR A 144 14.10 16.52 -5.40
C THR A 144 12.75 17.01 -4.91
N THR A 145 12.64 17.25 -3.61
CA THR A 145 11.45 17.87 -3.03
C THR A 145 11.34 19.32 -3.48
N VAL A 146 10.11 19.75 -3.76
CA VAL A 146 9.76 21.15 -4.01
C VAL A 146 9.60 21.90 -2.70
N ASN A 147 9.00 21.24 -1.71
CA ASN A 147 8.82 21.75 -0.37
C ASN A 147 8.84 20.60 0.64
N VAL A 148 9.26 20.89 1.87
CA VAL A 148 9.19 19.95 2.98
C VAL A 148 8.64 20.68 4.20
N TYR A 149 7.50 20.20 4.70
CA TYR A 149 6.97 20.60 6.01
C TYR A 149 7.43 19.58 7.05
N GLN A 150 7.94 20.08 8.19
CA GLN A 150 8.39 19.25 9.30
C GLN A 150 7.75 19.71 10.60
N GLN A 151 7.32 18.75 11.40
CA GLN A 151 6.75 19.01 12.71
C GLN A 151 7.04 17.84 13.66
N LYS A 152 7.28 18.14 14.93
CA LYS A 152 7.30 17.13 15.98
C LYS A 152 5.90 16.82 16.48
N ILE A 153 5.57 15.54 16.55
CA ILE A 153 4.27 15.05 17.01
C ILE A 153 4.44 13.99 18.12
N SER A 154 3.36 13.74 18.87
CA SER A 154 3.24 12.61 19.78
C SER A 154 2.21 11.64 19.22
N ILE A 155 2.53 10.34 19.27
CA ILE A 155 1.66 9.25 18.83
C ILE A 155 1.22 8.48 20.08
N GLU A 156 -0.09 8.50 20.35
CA GLU A 156 -0.68 7.81 21.48
C GLU A 156 -0.65 6.27 21.25
N LYS A 157 -0.47 5.51 22.33
CA LYS A 157 -0.53 4.03 22.29
C LYS A 157 -1.92 3.52 21.85
N LEU A 158 -1.95 2.40 21.13
CA LEU A 158 -3.18 1.68 20.76
C LEU A 158 -4.28 2.61 20.21
N SER A 159 -3.90 3.52 19.33
CA SER A 159 -4.77 4.61 18.90
C SER A 159 -4.72 4.82 17.39
N SER A 160 -5.78 5.44 16.88
CA SER A 160 -5.87 6.00 15.52
C SER A 160 -6.35 7.43 15.64
N LYS A 161 -5.54 8.40 15.21
CA LYS A 161 -5.85 9.82 15.38
C LYS A 161 -5.44 10.63 14.16
N THR A 162 -6.36 11.45 13.65
CA THR A 162 -6.04 12.48 12.66
C THR A 162 -5.26 13.58 13.37
N ILE A 163 -4.00 13.76 12.96
CA ILE A 163 -3.08 14.72 13.58
C ILE A 163 -3.15 16.09 12.91
N MET A 164 -3.50 16.14 11.63
CA MET A 164 -3.67 17.39 10.89
C MET A 164 -4.49 17.17 9.62
N THR A 165 -5.05 18.25 9.11
CA THR A 165 -5.73 18.29 7.81
C THR A 165 -5.15 19.44 7.00
N ILE A 166 -4.73 19.18 5.76
CA ILE A 166 -4.14 20.17 4.86
C ILE A 166 -5.09 20.43 3.69
N PRO A 167 -5.47 21.69 3.40
CA PRO A 167 -6.15 22.04 2.15
C PRO A 167 -5.24 21.77 0.96
N THR A 168 -5.40 20.62 0.29
CA THR A 168 -4.39 20.08 -0.63
C THR A 168 -4.18 20.97 -1.84
N ASP A 169 -5.27 21.47 -2.43
CA ASP A 169 -5.19 22.25 -3.67
C ASP A 169 -4.49 23.60 -3.42
N ASP A 170 -4.82 24.28 -2.32
CA ASP A 170 -4.16 25.53 -1.91
C ASP A 170 -2.71 25.29 -1.52
N TYR A 171 -2.43 24.23 -0.77
CA TYR A 171 -1.07 23.88 -0.35
C TYR A 171 -0.15 23.60 -1.54
N LEU A 172 -0.62 22.81 -2.52
CA LEU A 172 0.16 22.56 -3.74
C LEU A 172 0.32 23.83 -4.59
N PHE A 173 -0.71 24.67 -4.66
CA PHE A 173 -0.64 25.95 -5.38
C PHE A 173 0.41 26.90 -4.78
N GLN A 174 0.46 27.02 -3.45
CA GLN A 174 1.42 27.86 -2.74
C GLN A 174 2.89 27.40 -2.90
N HIS A 175 3.10 26.11 -3.16
CA HIS A 175 4.43 25.50 -3.28
C HIS A 175 4.84 25.21 -4.73
N ASN A 176 4.54 26.12 -5.66
CA ASN A 176 5.05 26.11 -7.04
C ASN A 176 4.73 24.86 -7.88
N CYS A 177 3.62 24.15 -7.60
CA CYS A 177 3.17 23.03 -8.44
C CYS A 177 2.41 23.45 -9.71
N GLY A 178 2.25 24.76 -9.95
CA GLY A 178 1.50 25.35 -11.05
C GLY A 178 0.13 25.88 -10.60
N GLY A 179 -0.75 26.19 -11.55
CA GLY A 179 -2.13 26.61 -11.23
C GLY A 179 -2.92 25.50 -10.54
N LEU A 180 -4.02 25.85 -9.86
CA LEU A 180 -4.85 24.92 -9.04
C LEU A 180 -5.17 23.58 -9.74
N VAL A 181 -5.49 23.60 -11.03
CA VAL A 181 -5.81 22.38 -11.80
C VAL A 181 -4.56 21.58 -12.17
N GLN A 182 -3.46 22.26 -12.50
CA GLN A 182 -2.21 21.61 -12.87
C GLN A 182 -1.47 21.06 -11.63
N ALA A 183 -1.57 21.74 -10.49
CA ALA A 183 -0.87 21.40 -9.26
C ALA A 183 -1.12 19.95 -8.83
N LYS A 184 -2.38 19.51 -8.84
CA LYS A 184 -2.79 18.13 -8.55
C LYS A 184 -2.35 17.09 -9.59
N ARG A 185 -1.99 17.51 -10.80
CA ARG A 185 -1.53 16.63 -11.88
C ARG A 185 -0.01 16.55 -11.96
N ASN A 186 0.67 17.60 -11.52
CA ASN A 186 2.13 17.75 -11.60
C ASN A 186 2.84 17.29 -10.32
N CYS A 187 2.16 17.37 -9.18
CA CYS A 187 2.76 17.08 -7.89
C CYS A 187 2.03 15.99 -7.12
N PHE A 188 2.74 15.43 -6.15
CA PHE A 188 2.24 14.49 -5.16
C PHE A 188 2.94 14.73 -3.82
N LEU A 189 2.42 14.14 -2.76
CA LEU A 189 2.98 14.25 -1.42
C LEU A 189 3.51 12.90 -0.94
N VAL A 190 4.57 12.96 -0.13
CA VAL A 190 5.12 11.80 0.57
C VAL A 190 5.14 12.13 2.06
N LEU A 191 4.51 11.26 2.84
CA LEU A 191 4.45 11.34 4.28
C LEU A 191 5.45 10.35 4.88
N LYS A 192 6.31 10.82 5.78
CA LYS A 192 7.23 9.94 6.53
C LYS A 192 7.18 10.26 8.01
N LEU A 193 7.29 9.22 8.82
CA LEU A 193 7.49 9.29 10.26
C LEU A 193 8.87 8.73 10.60
N SER A 194 9.67 9.52 11.30
CA SER A 194 10.96 9.09 11.83
C SER A 194 11.11 9.44 13.30
N LYS A 195 11.94 8.69 14.02
CA LYS A 195 12.34 9.00 15.39
C LYS A 195 13.84 8.82 15.51
N SER A 196 14.55 9.84 15.97
CA SER A 196 16.01 9.83 16.09
C SER A 196 16.72 9.44 14.78
N GLY A 197 16.21 9.93 13.64
CA GLY A 197 16.74 9.65 12.31
C GLY A 197 16.39 8.29 11.72
N THR A 198 15.63 7.44 12.43
CA THR A 198 15.21 6.13 11.93
C THR A 198 13.73 6.16 11.53
N ALA A 199 13.39 5.66 10.34
CA ALA A 199 12.00 5.54 9.91
C ALA A 199 11.25 4.53 10.81
N ILE A 200 10.09 4.93 11.34
CA ILE A 200 9.28 4.09 12.26
C ILE A 200 8.00 3.54 11.63
N ALA A 201 7.65 4.02 10.45
CA ALA A 201 6.48 3.62 9.68
C ALA A 201 6.85 3.55 8.19
N PRO A 202 6.16 2.71 7.39
CA PRO A 202 6.25 2.75 5.93
C PRO A 202 5.85 4.13 5.39
N GLU A 203 6.49 4.54 4.30
CA GLU A 203 6.22 5.83 3.67
C GLU A 203 4.86 5.79 2.94
N ALA A 204 4.07 6.85 3.08
CA ALA A 204 2.77 6.96 2.41
C ALA A 204 2.87 7.96 1.26
N VAL A 205 2.53 7.52 0.04
CA VAL A 205 2.47 8.36 -1.15
C VAL A 205 1.03 8.78 -1.39
N VAL A 206 0.78 10.09 -1.40
CA VAL A 206 -0.54 10.68 -1.62
C VAL A 206 -0.57 11.27 -3.03
N ILE A 207 -1.40 10.66 -3.87
CA ILE A 207 -1.59 11.07 -5.27
C ILE A 207 -2.86 11.96 -5.35
N PRO A 208 -2.74 13.27 -5.66
CA PRO A 208 -3.86 14.21 -5.54
C PRO A 208 -4.97 14.09 -6.59
N ASP A 209 -4.75 13.38 -7.69
CA ASP A 209 -5.72 13.19 -8.76
C ASP A 209 -5.64 11.75 -9.31
N ARG A 210 -6.56 11.38 -10.18
CA ARG A 210 -6.60 10.04 -10.79
C ARG A 210 -5.31 9.78 -11.57
N LEU A 211 -4.77 8.56 -11.50
CA LEU A 211 -3.54 8.18 -12.20
C LEU A 211 -3.50 8.56 -13.70
N LYS A 212 -4.65 8.45 -14.39
CA LYS A 212 -4.77 8.78 -15.82
C LYS A 212 -4.77 10.28 -16.16
N SER A 213 -4.95 11.17 -15.18
CA SER A 213 -4.91 12.62 -15.38
C SER A 213 -3.57 13.23 -14.97
N LEU A 214 -2.66 12.44 -14.40
CA LEU A 214 -1.34 12.89 -13.98
C LEU A 214 -0.45 13.19 -15.19
N ASN A 215 0.37 14.23 -15.07
CA ASN A 215 1.36 14.61 -16.09
C ASN A 215 2.67 13.84 -15.87
N LEU A 216 2.60 12.52 -16.04
CA LEU A 216 3.75 11.63 -15.87
C LEU A 216 4.58 11.58 -17.16
N ARG A 217 5.90 11.64 -17.01
CA ARG A 217 6.84 11.23 -18.07
C ARG A 217 7.02 9.73 -18.00
N LYS A 218 7.21 9.07 -19.15
CA LYS A 218 7.47 7.63 -19.19
C LYS A 218 8.88 7.37 -18.65
N PRO A 219 9.02 6.76 -17.46
CA PRO A 219 10.33 6.55 -16.85
C PRO A 219 11.02 5.35 -17.49
N PHE A 220 12.33 5.50 -17.74
CA PHE A 220 13.19 4.38 -18.09
C PHE A 220 13.74 3.77 -16.80
N THR A 221 13.16 2.64 -16.37
CA THR A 221 13.58 1.89 -15.18
C THR A 221 14.39 0.67 -15.60
N GLU A 222 15.63 0.58 -15.14
CA GLU A 222 16.54 -0.51 -15.46
C GLU A 222 17.18 -1.13 -14.21
N ILE A 223 17.61 -2.38 -14.33
CA ILE A 223 18.37 -3.09 -13.31
C ILE A 223 19.85 -2.91 -13.61
N VAL A 224 20.54 -2.09 -12.83
CA VAL A 224 21.96 -1.78 -13.05
C VAL A 224 22.89 -2.79 -12.37
N GLY A 225 22.46 -3.43 -11.29
CA GLY A 225 23.29 -4.34 -10.51
C GLY A 225 22.52 -5.49 -9.89
N VAL A 226 23.14 -6.68 -9.90
CA VAL A 226 22.71 -7.85 -9.12
C VAL A 226 23.96 -8.47 -8.49
N THR A 227 24.04 -8.48 -7.17
CA THR A 227 25.20 -9.00 -6.43
C THR A 227 24.76 -9.98 -5.35
N SER A 228 25.57 -11.01 -5.08
CA SER A 228 25.33 -11.92 -3.95
C SER A 228 25.79 -11.25 -2.66
N LEU A 229 24.97 -11.28 -1.62
CA LEU A 229 25.30 -10.67 -0.31
C LEU A 229 26.38 -11.46 0.44
N ASN A 230 26.40 -12.79 0.28
CA ASN A 230 27.35 -13.66 0.95
C ASN A 230 28.09 -14.52 -0.06
N GLN A 231 29.40 -14.70 0.12
CA GLN A 231 30.18 -15.70 -0.64
C GLN A 231 29.75 -17.14 -0.29
N THR A 232 29.16 -17.33 0.89
CA THR A 232 28.64 -18.62 1.39
C THR A 232 27.13 -18.78 1.19
N GLY A 233 26.38 -17.68 1.09
CA GLY A 233 24.91 -17.69 0.99
C GLY A 233 24.46 -17.46 -0.44
N LYS A 234 24.19 -18.54 -1.18
CA LYS A 234 23.71 -18.54 -2.57
C LYS A 234 22.23 -18.14 -2.74
N ARG A 235 21.62 -17.55 -1.72
CA ARG A 235 20.17 -17.26 -1.70
C ARG A 235 19.80 -15.80 -1.60
N ASN A 236 20.70 -14.94 -1.14
CA ASN A 236 20.39 -13.55 -0.88
C ASN A 236 21.13 -12.64 -1.85
N PHE A 237 20.37 -11.87 -2.63
CA PHE A 237 20.87 -11.00 -3.66
C PHE A 237 20.48 -9.55 -3.39
N THR A 238 21.40 -8.65 -3.67
CA THR A 238 21.14 -7.21 -3.73
C THR A 238 20.88 -6.83 -5.17
N ILE A 239 19.77 -6.13 -5.42
CA ILE A 239 19.35 -5.64 -6.73
C ILE A 239 19.36 -4.12 -6.66
N VAL A 240 20.08 -3.49 -7.59
CA VAL A 240 20.13 -2.04 -7.72
C VAL A 240 19.36 -1.64 -8.96
N LEU A 241 18.35 -0.81 -8.76
CA LEU A 241 17.50 -0.25 -9.80
C LEU A 241 17.87 1.21 -10.04
N LYS A 242 17.86 1.62 -11.30
CA LYS A 242 18.00 3.02 -11.69
C LYS A 242 16.78 3.45 -12.51
N SER A 243 16.26 4.65 -12.24
CA SER A 243 15.14 5.22 -13.00
C SER A 243 15.48 6.63 -13.48
N SER A 244 15.08 6.97 -14.72
CA SER A 244 15.29 8.32 -15.27
C SER A 244 14.39 9.39 -14.64
N ASP A 245 13.17 8.99 -14.28
CA ASP A 245 12.13 9.84 -13.66
C ASP A 245 11.41 9.01 -12.59
N ILE A 246 10.48 9.64 -11.87
CA ILE A 246 9.67 8.97 -10.86
C ILE A 246 8.84 7.86 -11.51
N ALA A 247 9.00 6.63 -11.00
CA ALA A 247 8.32 5.45 -11.51
C ALA A 247 7.27 4.93 -10.53
N LEU A 248 6.02 4.91 -10.95
CA LEU A 248 4.91 4.38 -10.15
C LEU A 248 4.77 2.87 -10.32
N PHE A 249 4.50 2.17 -9.22
CA PHE A 249 4.23 0.73 -9.18
C PHE A 249 5.34 -0.09 -9.86
N VAL A 250 6.58 0.17 -9.47
CA VAL A 250 7.75 -0.59 -9.95
C VAL A 250 7.59 -2.05 -9.50
N TRP A 251 7.38 -2.92 -10.47
CA TRP A 251 7.12 -4.34 -10.27
C TRP A 251 8.28 -5.17 -10.83
N LEU A 252 8.90 -5.92 -9.93
CA LEU A 252 10.00 -6.84 -10.21
C LEU A 252 9.47 -8.27 -10.29
N GLU A 253 9.96 -9.01 -11.27
CA GLU A 253 9.65 -10.42 -11.46
C GLU A 253 10.91 -11.20 -11.83
N CYS A 254 11.22 -12.25 -11.08
CA CYS A 254 12.25 -13.21 -11.44
C CYS A 254 11.61 -14.49 -11.96
N ARG A 255 11.78 -14.80 -13.26
CA ARG A 255 11.12 -15.95 -13.90
C ARG A 255 11.93 -17.23 -13.73
N GLY A 256 11.29 -18.31 -13.28
CA GLY A 256 11.97 -19.59 -13.09
C GLY A 256 12.95 -19.65 -11.92
N VAL A 257 12.98 -18.61 -11.07
CA VAL A 257 13.73 -18.61 -9.81
C VAL A 257 12.76 -18.24 -8.69
N PRO A 258 12.26 -19.21 -7.90
CA PRO A 258 11.33 -18.94 -6.80
C PRO A 258 12.04 -18.16 -5.70
N GLY A 259 11.35 -17.18 -5.14
CA GLY A 259 11.90 -16.28 -4.15
C GLY A 259 11.01 -15.09 -3.86
N ARG A 260 11.49 -14.22 -2.98
CA ARG A 260 10.75 -13.08 -2.47
C ARG A 260 11.61 -11.83 -2.42
N PHE A 261 11.03 -10.72 -2.87
CA PHE A 261 11.66 -9.41 -2.78
C PHE A 261 11.42 -8.78 -1.41
N SER A 262 12.37 -7.96 -0.94
CA SER A 262 12.19 -7.16 0.26
C SER A 262 11.13 -6.09 0.06
N GLU A 263 10.98 -5.55 -1.15
CA GLU A 263 9.97 -4.56 -1.54
C GLU A 263 9.58 -4.82 -2.99
N ASN A 264 8.31 -4.64 -3.32
CA ASN A 264 7.84 -4.74 -4.71
C ASN A 264 6.54 -3.94 -4.88
N GLY A 265 6.28 -3.48 -6.10
CA GLY A 265 5.13 -2.62 -6.40
C GLY A 265 5.24 -1.20 -5.83
N PHE A 266 6.42 -0.79 -5.39
CA PHE A 266 6.65 0.51 -4.76
C PHE A 266 6.65 1.67 -5.78
N HIS A 267 6.56 2.89 -5.27
CA HIS A 267 6.80 4.11 -6.05
C HIS A 267 8.27 4.50 -5.90
N GLN A 268 9.03 4.45 -6.99
CA GLN A 268 10.44 4.85 -6.98
C GLN A 268 10.52 6.37 -7.13
N ILE A 269 10.78 7.04 -6.00
CA ILE A 269 10.91 8.49 -5.87
C ILE A 269 12.38 8.95 -5.77
N GLU A 270 13.31 8.02 -5.98
CA GLU A 270 14.76 8.24 -5.96
C GLU A 270 15.38 7.71 -7.27
N GLU A 271 16.47 8.34 -7.72
CA GLU A 271 17.14 7.94 -8.96
C GLU A 271 17.62 6.49 -8.90
N THR A 272 18.19 6.10 -7.76
CA THR A 272 18.72 4.75 -7.52
C THR A 272 18.08 4.17 -6.27
N LYS A 273 17.51 2.96 -6.38
CA LYS A 273 16.92 2.23 -5.27
C LYS A 273 17.54 0.84 -5.16
N THR A 274 17.89 0.45 -3.95
CA THR A 274 18.41 -0.88 -3.65
C THR A 274 17.34 -1.73 -2.98
N ILE A 275 17.12 -2.93 -3.49
CA ILE A 275 16.17 -3.90 -2.94
C ILE A 275 16.84 -5.27 -2.83
N TYR A 276 16.32 -6.13 -1.95
CA TYR A 276 16.88 -7.45 -1.71
C TYR A 276 15.97 -8.53 -2.28
N PHE A 277 16.55 -9.62 -2.77
CA PHE A 277 15.84 -10.79 -3.26
C PHE A 277 16.38 -12.04 -2.59
N ALA A 278 15.51 -12.74 -1.87
CA ALA A 278 15.82 -14.00 -1.20
C ALA A 278 15.21 -15.16 -2.00
N THR A 279 16.03 -16.06 -2.53
CA THR A 279 15.58 -17.25 -3.26
C THR A 279 15.31 -18.40 -2.32
N GLU A 280 14.38 -19.27 -2.72
CA GLU A 280 14.06 -20.48 -1.95
C GLU A 280 15.17 -21.54 -2.09
N GLU A 281 15.80 -21.59 -3.26
CA GLU A 281 16.89 -22.50 -3.61
C GLU A 281 18.20 -21.76 -3.87
N ASP A 282 19.31 -22.48 -3.75
CA ASP A 282 20.64 -21.96 -4.05
C ASP A 282 20.76 -21.62 -5.55
N THR A 283 21.15 -20.38 -5.85
CA THR A 283 21.39 -19.94 -7.23
C THR A 283 22.56 -18.96 -7.30
N ASP A 284 22.86 -18.48 -8.50
CA ASP A 284 23.94 -17.54 -8.74
C ASP A 284 23.40 -16.21 -9.31
N ALA A 285 24.16 -15.13 -9.11
CA ALA A 285 23.75 -13.78 -9.50
C ALA A 285 23.56 -13.63 -11.01
N LYS A 286 24.25 -14.43 -11.85
CA LYS A 286 24.09 -14.40 -13.31
C LYS A 286 22.76 -15.01 -13.70
N THR A 287 22.35 -16.10 -13.06
CA THR A 287 21.03 -16.72 -13.25
C THR A 287 19.91 -15.78 -12.82
N VAL A 288 20.03 -15.13 -11.66
CA VAL A 288 19.05 -14.12 -11.21
C VAL A 288 18.98 -12.97 -12.21
N LYS A 289 20.11 -12.37 -12.57
CA LYS A 289 20.16 -11.24 -13.50
C LYS A 289 19.54 -11.55 -14.87
N LYS A 290 19.74 -12.76 -15.39
CA LYS A 290 19.17 -13.19 -16.68
C LYS A 290 17.65 -13.28 -16.65
N ASN A 291 17.07 -13.64 -15.51
CA ASN A 291 15.65 -13.93 -15.36
C ASN A 291 14.85 -12.81 -14.69
N LEU A 292 15.52 -11.73 -14.28
CA LEU A 292 14.92 -10.62 -13.57
C LEU A 292 14.41 -9.55 -14.54
N PHE A 293 13.15 -9.17 -14.38
CA PHE A 293 12.47 -8.15 -15.17
C PHE A 293 11.94 -7.07 -14.25
N ALA A 294 12.01 -5.82 -14.71
CA ALA A 294 11.38 -4.68 -14.06
C ALA A 294 10.31 -4.08 -14.98
N SER A 295 9.20 -3.67 -14.39
CA SER A 295 8.10 -2.99 -15.07
C SER A 295 7.56 -1.87 -14.18
N ASN A 296 6.85 -0.92 -14.74
CA ASN A 296 6.20 0.16 -14.02
C ASN A 296 4.85 0.50 -14.69
N LEU A 297 4.08 1.41 -14.09
CA LEU A 297 2.75 1.78 -14.59
C LEU A 297 2.74 2.11 -16.09
N LEU A 298 3.70 2.90 -16.57
CA LEU A 298 3.76 3.40 -17.95
C LEU A 298 4.52 2.48 -18.91
N SER A 299 5.20 1.44 -18.42
CA SER A 299 5.75 0.39 -19.28
C SER A 299 4.67 -0.56 -19.79
N VAL A 300 3.59 -0.73 -19.02
CA VAL A 300 2.49 -1.67 -19.31
C VAL A 300 1.29 -0.98 -19.97
N THR A 301 1.08 0.31 -19.70
CA THR A 301 -0.05 1.07 -20.24
C THR A 301 0.32 1.79 -21.54
N LYS A 302 -0.36 1.45 -22.64
CA LYS A 302 -0.39 2.29 -23.84
C LYS A 302 -1.46 3.37 -23.63
N PHE A 303 -1.12 4.46 -22.95
CA PHE A 303 -1.92 5.69 -23.08
C PHE A 303 -1.47 6.38 -24.37
N GLN A 304 -2.06 5.98 -25.50
CA GLN A 304 -2.07 6.75 -26.74
C GLN A 304 -3.44 7.40 -26.90
#